data_AF-A0A818AFE5-F1
#
_entry.id   AF-A0A818AFE5-F1
#
_cell.length_a   1.000
_cell.length_b   1.000
_cell.length_c   1.000
_cell.angle_alpha   90.00
_cell.angle_beta   90.00
_cell.angle_gamma   90.00
#
_symmetry.space_group_name_H-M   'P 1'
#
loop_
_entity.id
_entity.type
_entity.pdbx_description
1 polymer ?
#
loop_
_entity_poly.entity_id
_entity_poly.type
_entity_poly.pdbx_seq_one_letter_code
_entity_poly.pdbx_strand_id
1 'polypeptide(L)'
;WGPIGHSIVARLAQSQLDSSTNNWIQNYIPQNLSGNLSEIASWTDIIRNPNTNPLNYKNWKWSRKLHIAYIPDWSCEYISTRDCLNNRCVEGALKNYSQRLIDNNCDFVRTTTSSFFSCSFCW
;
A
#
# COMPACT_ATOMS: atom_id res chain seq x y z
N TRP A 1 -8.16 -3.06 -5.98
CA TRP A 1 -9.05 -4.22 -6.23
C TRP A 1 -10.04 -4.34 -5.09
N GLY A 2 -10.93 -5.34 -5.07
CA GLY A 2 -11.65 -5.70 -3.84
C GLY A 2 -10.76 -6.50 -2.86
N PRO A 3 -11.22 -6.81 -1.64
CA PRO A 3 -10.39 -7.48 -0.63
C PRO A 3 -9.79 -8.81 -1.08
N ILE A 4 -10.56 -9.62 -1.82
CA ILE A 4 -10.11 -10.89 -2.40
C ILE A 4 -8.97 -10.66 -3.39
N GLY A 5 -9.09 -9.66 -4.27
CA GLY A 5 -8.06 -9.36 -5.27
C GLY A 5 -6.75 -8.90 -4.63
N HIS A 6 -6.82 -8.02 -3.63
CA HIS A 6 -5.64 -7.63 -2.83
C HIS A 6 -4.98 -8.83 -2.16
N SER A 7 -5.76 -9.72 -1.55
CA SER A 7 -5.28 -10.91 -0.87
C SER A 7 -4.56 -11.88 -1.82
N ILE A 8 -5.13 -12.14 -3.00
CA ILE A 8 -4.53 -13.01 -4.02
C ILE A 8 -3.18 -12.45 -4.50
N VAL A 9 -3.13 -11.16 -4.86
CA VAL A 9 -1.90 -10.53 -5.35
C VAL A 9 -0.80 -10.55 -4.28
N ALA A 10 -1.15 -10.20 -3.04
CA ALA A 10 -0.20 -10.23 -1.92
C ALA A 10 0.35 -11.64 -1.65
N ARG A 11 -0.51 -12.68 -1.73
CA ARG A 11 -0.09 -14.07 -1.55
C ARG A 11 0.83 -14.55 -2.68
N LEU A 12 0.52 -14.19 -3.93
CA LEU A 12 1.38 -14.50 -5.08
C LEU A 12 2.74 -13.80 -4.93
N ALA A 13 2.76 -12.51 -4.60
CA ALA A 13 3.99 -11.78 -4.34
C ALA A 13 4.82 -12.42 -3.23
N GLN A 14 4.21 -12.75 -2.08
CA GLN A 14 4.90 -13.37 -0.95
C GLN A 14 5.56 -14.71 -1.31
N SER A 15 4.94 -15.50 -2.19
CA SER A 15 5.50 -16.78 -2.66
C SER A 15 6.78 -16.63 -3.49
N GLN A 16 7.06 -15.43 -4.01
CA GLN A 16 8.25 -15.13 -4.81
C GLN A 16 9.37 -14.49 -3.98
N LEU A 17 9.12 -14.21 -2.69
CA LEU A 17 10.11 -13.58 -1.82
C LEU A 17 11.14 -14.59 -1.32
N ASP A 18 12.40 -14.17 -1.23
CA ASP A 18 13.42 -14.97 -0.56
C ASP A 18 13.18 -15.08 0.96
N SER A 19 13.91 -15.98 1.62
CA SER A 19 13.78 -16.22 3.05
C SER A 19 14.16 -15.00 3.89
N SER A 20 15.15 -14.21 3.43
CA SER A 20 15.60 -13.01 4.14
C SER A 20 14.51 -11.94 4.20
N THR A 21 13.80 -11.74 3.09
CA THR A 21 12.71 -10.79 2.95
C THR A 21 11.48 -11.26 3.71
N ASN A 22 11.16 -12.56 3.66
CA ASN A 22 10.07 -13.13 4.47
C ASN A 22 10.33 -12.95 5.98
N ASN A 23 11.56 -13.19 6.44
CA ASN A 23 11.92 -12.97 7.85
C ASN A 23 11.85 -11.47 8.22
N TRP A 24 12.27 -10.59 7.32
CA TRP A 24 12.13 -9.15 7.52
C TRP A 24 10.65 -8.76 7.69
N ILE A 25 9.76 -9.22 6.80
CA ILE A 25 8.32 -8.96 6.86
C ILE A 25 7.69 -9.41 8.19
N GLN A 26 8.09 -10.59 8.71
CA GLN A 26 7.58 -11.10 9.98
C GLN A 26 7.84 -10.13 11.15
N ASN A 27 8.91 -9.35 11.12
CA ASN A 27 9.22 -8.39 12.17
C ASN A 27 8.31 -7.15 12.13
N TYR A 28 7.75 -6.80 10.98
CA TYR A 28 6.96 -5.55 10.80
C TYR A 28 5.45 -5.78 10.67
N ILE A 29 5.00 -7.03 10.54
CA ILE A 29 3.59 -7.41 10.58
C ILE A 29 3.20 -7.80 12.01
N PRO A 30 1.96 -7.47 12.48
CA PRO A 30 1.46 -7.93 13.76
C PRO A 30 1.66 -9.43 13.95
N GLN A 31 2.21 -9.83 15.11
CA GLN A 31 2.60 -11.22 15.38
C GLN A 31 1.44 -12.21 15.20
N ASN A 32 0.21 -11.81 15.49
CA ASN A 32 -0.99 -12.63 15.32
C ASN A 32 -1.29 -12.98 13.86
N LEU A 33 -0.70 -12.29 12.89
CA LEU A 33 -0.84 -12.58 11.46
C LEU A 33 0.31 -13.45 10.91
N SER A 34 1.30 -13.79 11.73
CA SER A 34 2.43 -14.68 11.37
C SER A 34 3.13 -14.30 10.06
N GLY A 35 3.27 -12.99 9.79
CA GLY A 35 3.90 -12.49 8.56
C GLY A 35 3.07 -12.70 7.28
N ASN A 36 1.79 -13.06 7.36
CA ASN A 36 0.96 -13.27 6.19
C ASN A 36 0.56 -11.94 5.53
N LEU A 37 1.12 -11.65 4.35
CA LEU A 37 0.83 -10.43 3.59
C LEU A 37 -0.65 -10.37 3.13
N SER A 38 -1.29 -11.52 2.91
CA SER A 38 -2.66 -11.58 2.39
C SER A 38 -3.69 -11.02 3.37
N GLU A 39 -3.41 -11.10 4.68
CA GLU A 39 -4.29 -10.60 5.75
C GLU A 39 -4.23 -9.07 5.88
N ILE A 40 -3.13 -8.45 5.48
CA ILE A 40 -2.93 -7.00 5.62
C ILE A 40 -3.12 -6.22 4.31
N ALA A 41 -3.15 -6.90 3.17
CA ALA A 41 -3.18 -6.29 1.83
C ALA A 41 -4.34 -5.31 1.60
N SER A 42 -5.45 -5.46 2.33
CA SER A 42 -6.64 -4.58 2.25
C SER A 42 -6.69 -3.49 3.31
N TRP A 43 -5.71 -3.41 4.22
CA TRP A 43 -5.72 -2.50 5.36
C TRP A 43 -5.87 -1.03 4.95
N THR A 44 -5.20 -0.62 3.88
CA THR A 44 -5.26 0.77 3.38
C THR A 44 -6.66 1.19 2.90
N ASP A 45 -7.44 0.25 2.37
CA ASP A 45 -8.84 0.48 1.99
C ASP A 45 -9.76 0.50 3.21
N ILE A 46 -9.48 -0.35 4.21
CA ILE A 46 -10.21 -0.42 5.48
C ILE A 46 -10.10 0.89 6.25
N ILE A 47 -8.88 1.42 6.41
CA ILE A 47 -8.66 2.62 7.26
C ILE A 47 -9.24 3.89 6.67
N ARG A 48 -9.35 4.01 5.34
CA ARG A 48 -9.84 5.21 4.64
C ARG A 48 -11.36 5.25 4.45
N ASN A 49 -12.04 4.13 4.70
CA ASN A 49 -13.47 3.97 4.43
C ASN A 49 -14.29 4.18 5.73
N PRO A 50 -15.27 5.12 5.72
CA PRO A 50 -16.10 5.39 6.90
C PRO A 50 -16.92 4.18 7.37
N ASN A 51 -17.26 3.24 6.49
CA ASN A 51 -18.05 2.07 6.86
C ASN A 51 -17.22 1.05 7.65
N THR A 52 -15.92 0.97 7.39
CA THR A 52 -15.01 0.01 8.03
C THR A 52 -14.14 0.64 9.12
N ASN A 53 -14.00 1.97 9.14
CA ASN A 53 -13.27 2.71 10.17
C ASN A 53 -14.02 3.99 10.59
N PRO A 54 -15.24 3.87 11.15
CA PRO A 54 -16.12 5.02 11.40
C PRO A 54 -15.52 6.08 12.34
N LEU A 55 -14.67 5.66 13.28
CA LEU A 55 -14.07 6.54 14.29
C LEU A 55 -12.86 7.32 13.74
N ASN A 56 -12.03 6.69 12.90
CA ASN A 56 -10.73 7.26 12.52
C ASN A 56 -10.56 7.51 11.02
N TYR A 57 -11.55 7.21 10.15
CA TYR A 57 -11.37 7.35 8.70
C TYR A 57 -10.96 8.77 8.26
N LYS A 58 -11.36 9.80 9.01
CA LYS A 58 -11.02 11.20 8.70
C LYS A 58 -9.51 11.43 8.72
N ASN A 59 -8.77 10.75 9.61
CA ASN A 59 -7.31 10.82 9.71
C ASN A 59 -6.61 10.20 8.50
N TRP A 60 -7.32 9.36 7.74
CA TRP A 60 -6.82 8.64 6.57
C TRP A 60 -7.46 9.11 5.27
N LYS A 61 -8.36 10.11 5.30
CA LYS A 61 -9.06 10.59 4.10
C LYS A 61 -8.10 11.07 3.01
N TRP A 62 -6.93 11.59 3.41
CA TRP A 62 -5.89 12.06 2.50
C TRP A 62 -5.31 10.95 1.62
N SER A 63 -5.32 9.69 2.08
CA SER A 63 -4.72 8.56 1.35
C SER A 63 -5.58 8.12 0.18
N ARG A 64 -6.87 8.50 0.10
CA ARG A 64 -7.78 8.08 -0.97
C ARG A 64 -7.24 8.36 -2.38
N LYS A 65 -6.58 9.51 -2.58
CA LYS A 65 -5.98 9.86 -3.88
C LYS A 65 -4.80 8.97 -4.25
N LEU A 66 -4.18 8.28 -3.29
CA LEU A 66 -3.03 7.41 -3.53
C LEU A 66 -3.40 6.05 -4.13
N HIS A 67 -4.68 5.69 -4.22
CA HIS A 67 -5.10 4.39 -4.75
C HIS A 67 -5.30 4.39 -6.27
N ILE A 68 -5.25 5.54 -6.92
CA ILE A 68 -5.63 5.69 -8.33
C ILE A 68 -4.83 6.82 -8.99
N ALA A 69 -4.66 6.74 -10.31
CA ALA A 69 -4.31 7.88 -11.15
C ALA A 69 -5.51 8.23 -12.03
N TYR A 70 -5.81 9.52 -12.16
CA TYR A 70 -6.93 9.98 -12.99
C TYR A 70 -6.41 10.34 -14.37
N ILE A 71 -6.76 9.53 -15.36
CA ILE A 71 -6.41 9.75 -16.77
C ILE A 71 -7.61 10.46 -17.42
N PRO A 72 -7.41 11.54 -18.19
CA PRO A 72 -8.48 12.19 -18.92
C PRO A 72 -9.22 11.20 -19.82
N ASP A 73 -10.55 11.36 -19.89
CA ASP A 73 -11.38 10.54 -20.76
C ASP A 73 -10.82 10.56 -22.19
N TRP A 74 -10.84 9.39 -22.84
CA TRP A 74 -10.37 9.20 -24.22
C TRP A 74 -8.87 9.35 -24.46
N SER A 75 -8.06 9.70 -23.44
CA SER A 75 -6.61 9.84 -23.62
C SER A 75 -5.89 8.48 -23.74
N CYS A 76 -6.45 7.39 -23.19
CA CYS A 76 -5.90 6.00 -23.12
C CYS A 76 -4.39 5.87 -22.76
N GLU A 77 -3.75 6.97 -22.39
CA GLU A 77 -2.32 7.13 -22.20
C GLU A 77 -2.10 7.79 -20.85
N TYR A 78 -1.23 7.18 -20.07
CA TYR A 78 -0.80 7.70 -18.78
C TYR A 78 0.39 8.64 -18.94
N ILE A 79 0.24 9.88 -18.48
CA ILE A 79 1.30 10.89 -18.49
C ILE A 79 1.52 11.35 -17.05
N SER A 80 2.61 10.90 -16.43
CA SER A 80 2.89 11.11 -15.00
C SER A 80 2.78 12.59 -14.56
N THR A 81 3.30 13.52 -15.37
CA THR A 81 3.25 14.97 -15.06
C THR A 81 1.85 15.56 -15.09
N ARG A 82 0.90 14.95 -15.82
CA ARG A 82 -0.50 15.37 -15.92
C ARG A 82 -1.40 14.61 -14.94
N ASP A 83 -1.21 13.29 -14.83
CA ASP A 83 -2.12 12.36 -14.18
C ASP A 83 -1.75 12.07 -12.71
N CYS A 84 -0.52 12.44 -12.31
CA CYS A 84 0.01 12.27 -10.96
C CYS A 84 0.53 13.58 -10.35
N LEU A 85 -0.26 14.65 -10.46
CA LEU A 85 0.11 15.96 -9.91
C LEU A 85 0.52 15.88 -8.43
N ASN A 86 1.69 16.47 -8.14
CA ASN A 86 2.28 16.53 -6.79
C ASN A 86 2.49 15.16 -6.12
N ASN A 87 2.71 14.09 -6.90
CA ASN A 87 2.85 12.71 -6.41
C ASN A 87 1.61 12.21 -5.64
N ARG A 88 0.43 12.81 -5.85
CA ARG A 88 -0.82 12.43 -5.17
C ARG A 88 -1.64 11.45 -6.01
N CYS A 89 -1.00 10.35 -6.40
CA CYS A 89 -1.59 9.22 -7.13
C CYS A 89 -0.93 7.91 -6.69
N VAL A 90 -1.32 6.78 -7.29
CA VAL A 90 -0.71 5.45 -7.02
C VAL A 90 0.77 5.35 -7.39
N GLU A 91 1.21 5.92 -8.51
CA GLU A 91 2.64 5.95 -8.88
C GLU A 91 3.47 6.71 -7.83
N GLY A 92 3.01 7.90 -7.44
CA GLY A 92 3.68 8.71 -6.42
C GLY A 92 3.71 8.04 -5.05
N ALA A 93 2.65 7.30 -4.70
CA ALA A 93 2.59 6.51 -3.48
C ALA A 93 3.62 5.37 -3.49
N LEU A 94 3.69 4.61 -4.59
CA LEU A 94 4.67 3.54 -4.78
C LEU A 94 6.09 4.07 -4.63
N LYS A 95 6.43 5.18 -5.29
CA LYS A 95 7.75 5.82 -5.16
C LYS A 95 8.06 6.21 -3.71
N ASN A 96 7.13 6.89 -3.04
CA ASN A 96 7.32 7.38 -1.67
C ASN A 96 7.50 6.23 -0.67
N TYR A 97 6.63 5.23 -0.69
CA TYR A 97 6.70 4.15 0.30
C TYR A 97 7.82 3.16 0.01
N SER A 98 8.20 2.94 -1.25
CA SER A 98 9.41 2.17 -1.58
C SER A 98 10.66 2.87 -1.04
N GLN A 99 10.77 4.20 -1.20
CA GLN A 99 11.90 4.96 -0.68
C GLN A 99 11.98 4.90 0.85
N ARG A 100 10.84 4.90 1.55
CA ARG A 100 10.80 4.76 3.02
C ARG A 100 11.22 3.38 3.50
N LEU A 101 10.94 2.33 2.74
CA LEU A 101 11.33 0.96 3.08
C LEU A 101 12.84 0.75 3.02
N ILE A 102 13.54 1.48 2.15
CA ILE A 102 15.00 1.43 2.02
C ILE A 102 15.72 2.52 2.84
N ASP A 103 14.98 3.42 3.50
CA ASP A 103 15.55 4.45 4.36
C ASP A 103 15.82 3.88 5.76
N ASN A 104 17.10 3.69 6.07
CA ASN A 104 17.57 3.15 7.36
C ASN A 104 17.26 4.05 8.57
N ASN A 105 16.78 5.28 8.35
CA ASN A 105 16.38 6.22 9.41
C ASN A 105 14.87 6.21 9.70
N CYS A 106 14.07 5.36 9.04
CA CYS A 106 12.66 5.22 9.36
C CYS A 106 12.45 4.40 10.65
N ASP A 107 11.67 4.95 11.58
CA ASP A 107 11.23 4.25 12.79
C ASP A 107 10.27 3.08 12.47
N PHE A 108 10.08 2.17 13.44
CA PHE A 108 9.26 0.98 13.28
C PHE A 108 7.86 1.27 12.73
N VAL A 109 7.19 2.31 13.26
CA VAL A 109 5.83 2.69 12.86
C VAL A 109 5.77 3.14 11.40
N ARG A 110 6.75 3.93 10.96
CA ARG A 110 6.84 4.37 9.56
C ARG A 110 7.15 3.21 8.63
N THR A 111 8.02 2.29 9.02
CA THR A 111 8.36 1.11 8.22
C THR A 111 7.16 0.19 8.06
N THR A 112 6.47 -0.15 9.16
CA THR A 112 5.22 -0.94 9.11
C THR A 112 4.16 -0.29 8.24
N THR A 113 3.92 1.01 8.41
CA THR A 113 2.94 1.74 7.60
C THR A 113 3.32 1.73 6.11
N SER A 114 4.60 1.90 5.79
CA SER A 114 5.10 1.90 4.41
C SER A 114 5.00 0.52 3.77
N SER A 115 5.25 -0.56 4.52
CA SER A 115 5.06 -1.94 4.07
C SER A 115 3.60 -2.19 3.69
N PHE A 116 2.65 -1.73 4.51
CA PHE A 116 1.23 -1.95 4.25
C PHE A 116 0.74 -1.16 3.04
N PHE A 117 1.16 0.11 2.92
CA PHE A 117 0.84 0.90 1.74
C PHE A 117 1.45 0.30 0.46
N SER A 118 2.70 -0.16 0.50
CA SER A 118 3.34 -0.77 -0.67
C SER A 118 2.65 -2.08 -1.07
N CYS A 119 2.31 -2.94 -0.11
CA CYS A 119 1.57 -4.18 -0.35
C CYS A 119 0.19 -3.92 -0.98
N SER A 120 -0.51 -2.86 -0.57
CA SER A 120 -1.80 -2.50 -1.17
C SER A 120 -1.70 -1.85 -2.56
N PHE A 121 -0.56 -1.28 -2.94
CA PHE A 121 -0.41 -0.51 -4.18
C PHE A 121 0.36 -1.23 -5.29
N CYS A 122 1.16 -2.25 -4.96
CA CYS A 122 1.85 -3.07 -5.94
C CYS A 122 0.86 -4.02 -6.63
N TRP A 123 0.72 -3.83 -7.94
CA TRP A 123 0.02 -4.69 -8.89
C TRP A 123 0.98 -5.00 -10.03
#